data_AF-E5WZT4-F1
#
_entry.id   AF-E5WZT4-F1
#
_cell.length_a   1.000
_cell.length_b   1.000
_cell.length_c   1.000
_cell.angle_alpha   90.00
_cell.angle_beta   90.00
_cell.angle_gamma   90.00
#
_symmetry.space_group_name_H-M   'P 1'
#
loop_
_entity.id
_entity.type
_entity.pdbx_description
1 polymer ?
#
loop_
_entity_poly.entity_id
_entity_poly.type
_entity_poly.pdbx_seq_one_letter_code
_entity_poly.pdbx_strand_id
1 'polypeptide(L)'
;MKRNILSAVFTLCCLLPITAQSLSKTDSLQIEIAQLENALANIQTDLQEKTLQYNWEITEKYIEYCKKLYKITNFNQEPRLVQLATTIKPEELEPQRLAYEKTKKEVETLLKSYPEYITLDSLYKRATNTEQKKDRKVALDGFYQRIYNEDKAYRPLLEKRRKTLKEHYIACASYLLNECKRNGEIVPEIYDYKTARILKEANPKLRQLSIEISTLESLQRETIRKYQKLKYNLED
;
A
#
# COMPACT_ATOMS: atom_id res chain seq x y z
N MET A 1 28.94 -42.44 -85.94
CA MET A 1 28.80 -40.99 -86.19
C MET A 1 29.36 -40.23 -84.99
N LYS A 2 30.42 -39.41 -85.19
CA LYS A 2 30.93 -38.26 -84.38
C LYS A 2 31.22 -38.51 -82.87
N ARG A 3 32.25 -37.97 -82.21
CA ARG A 3 33.55 -37.31 -82.48
C ARG A 3 34.16 -37.09 -81.07
N ASN A 4 35.49 -37.23 -80.92
CA ASN A 4 36.29 -37.02 -79.69
C ASN A 4 36.09 -35.66 -78.98
N ILE A 5 36.46 -35.58 -77.69
CA ILE A 5 37.52 -34.69 -77.11
C ILE A 5 37.78 -35.04 -75.62
N LEU A 6 39.08 -35.08 -75.25
CA LEU A 6 39.65 -35.22 -73.91
C LEU A 6 39.30 -34.06 -72.95
N SER A 7 39.28 -34.30 -71.62
CA SER A 7 40.21 -33.66 -70.66
C SER A 7 39.79 -33.93 -69.20
N ALA A 8 40.78 -34.16 -68.35
CA ALA A 8 40.68 -34.43 -66.92
C ALA A 8 40.27 -33.20 -66.10
N VAL A 9 39.47 -33.39 -65.04
CA VAL A 9 39.44 -32.51 -63.86
C VAL A 9 39.20 -33.36 -62.61
N PHE A 10 40.19 -33.35 -61.72
CA PHE A 10 40.22 -33.92 -60.39
C PHE A 10 40.14 -32.74 -59.40
N THR A 11 39.03 -32.56 -58.69
CA THR A 11 38.80 -31.55 -57.62
C THR A 11 37.37 -31.76 -57.10
N LEU A 12 36.96 -31.57 -55.85
CA LEU A 12 37.57 -31.20 -54.58
C LEU A 12 36.34 -31.16 -53.64
N CYS A 13 36.10 -32.19 -52.82
CA CYS A 13 35.17 -32.08 -51.69
C CYS A 13 35.98 -32.23 -50.41
N CYS A 14 36.72 -31.16 -50.09
CA CYS A 14 37.31 -30.99 -48.77
C CYS A 14 36.20 -30.84 -47.74
N LEU A 15 36.16 -31.83 -46.85
CA LEU A 15 35.85 -31.73 -45.43
C LEU A 15 35.89 -30.26 -44.94
N LEU A 16 34.72 -29.69 -44.64
CA LEU A 16 34.66 -28.57 -43.71
C LEU A 16 34.97 -29.14 -42.33
N PRO A 17 36.07 -28.75 -41.66
CA PRO A 17 36.16 -28.97 -40.23
C PRO A 17 35.07 -28.13 -39.59
N ILE A 18 34.06 -28.78 -39.01
CA ILE A 18 33.27 -28.17 -37.94
C ILE A 18 34.27 -27.96 -36.81
N THR A 19 34.95 -26.82 -36.80
CA THR A 19 35.74 -26.41 -35.64
C THR A 19 34.74 -26.10 -34.54
N ALA A 20 34.50 -27.08 -33.67
CA ALA A 20 33.95 -26.84 -32.35
C ALA A 20 34.98 -25.96 -31.62
N GLN A 21 34.79 -24.64 -31.71
CA GLN A 21 35.61 -23.68 -31.00
C GLN A 21 35.41 -23.93 -29.51
N SER A 22 36.43 -24.45 -28.83
CA SER A 22 36.38 -24.68 -27.38
C SER A 22 36.24 -23.31 -26.70
N LEU A 23 35.08 -23.08 -26.09
CA LEU A 23 34.78 -21.86 -25.34
C LEU A 23 35.90 -21.59 -24.32
N SER A 24 36.51 -20.40 -24.35
CA SER A 24 37.58 -20.09 -23.40
C SER A 24 37.01 -19.98 -21.98
N LYS A 25 37.84 -20.22 -20.96
CA LYS A 25 37.42 -20.10 -19.55
C LYS A 25 36.85 -18.70 -19.25
N THR A 26 37.39 -17.68 -19.90
CA THR A 26 36.91 -16.29 -19.79
C THR A 26 35.52 -16.12 -20.39
N ASP A 27 35.27 -16.69 -21.58
CA ASP A 27 33.95 -16.64 -22.22
C ASP A 27 32.89 -17.37 -21.38
N SER A 28 33.26 -18.49 -20.75
CA SER A 28 32.38 -19.23 -19.83
C SER A 28 31.98 -18.40 -18.60
N LEU A 29 32.93 -17.71 -17.96
CA LEU A 29 32.64 -16.86 -16.81
C LEU A 29 31.74 -15.68 -17.17
N GLN A 30 31.98 -15.08 -18.34
CA GLN A 30 31.20 -13.94 -18.81
C GLN A 30 29.74 -14.33 -19.12
N ILE A 31 29.52 -15.53 -19.65
CA ILE A 31 28.17 -16.09 -19.86
C ILE A 31 27.46 -16.31 -18.51
N GLU A 32 28.14 -16.89 -17.52
CA GLU A 32 27.55 -17.15 -16.21
C GLU A 32 27.18 -15.85 -15.47
N ILE A 33 28.05 -14.84 -15.54
CA ILE A 33 27.76 -13.49 -15.01
C ILE A 33 26.52 -12.90 -15.69
N ALA A 34 26.44 -12.96 -17.02
CA ALA A 34 25.28 -12.44 -17.76
C ALA A 34 23.97 -13.18 -17.40
N GLN A 35 24.05 -14.50 -17.17
CA GLN A 35 22.90 -15.28 -16.71
C GLN A 35 22.43 -14.86 -15.31
N LEU A 36 23.37 -14.61 -14.39
CA LEU A 36 23.04 -14.12 -13.05
C LEU A 36 22.47 -12.71 -13.07
N GLU A 37 22.98 -11.82 -13.92
CA GLU A 37 22.42 -10.47 -14.12
C GLU A 37 20.99 -10.52 -14.64
N ASN A 38 20.71 -11.40 -15.61
CA ASN A 38 19.35 -11.63 -16.11
C ASN A 38 18.44 -12.20 -15.01
N ALA A 39 18.91 -13.21 -14.27
CA ALA A 39 18.16 -13.80 -13.16
C ALA A 39 17.85 -12.76 -12.07
N LEU A 40 18.79 -11.87 -11.73
CA LEU A 40 18.58 -10.78 -10.77
C LEU A 40 17.50 -9.80 -11.26
N ALA A 41 17.54 -9.42 -12.54
CA ALA A 41 16.53 -8.54 -13.11
C ALA A 41 15.12 -9.15 -13.06
N ASN A 42 14.99 -10.45 -13.37
CA ASN A 42 13.72 -11.17 -13.29
C ASN A 42 13.22 -11.28 -11.84
N ILE A 43 14.09 -11.66 -10.91
CA ILE A 43 13.75 -11.76 -9.48
C ILE A 43 13.32 -10.39 -8.94
N GLN A 44 14.02 -9.32 -9.30
CA GLN A 44 13.69 -7.97 -8.83
C GLN A 44 12.34 -7.51 -9.37
N THR A 45 12.04 -7.81 -10.63
CA THR A 45 10.74 -7.49 -11.25
C THR A 45 9.60 -8.23 -10.55
N ASP A 46 9.74 -9.55 -10.35
CA ASP A 46 8.74 -10.37 -9.66
C ASP A 46 8.58 -9.92 -8.20
N LEU A 47 9.70 -9.66 -7.49
CA LEU A 47 9.66 -9.16 -6.11
C LEU A 47 8.92 -7.83 -6.00
N GLN A 48 9.16 -6.89 -6.92
CA GLN A 48 8.44 -5.61 -6.97
C GLN A 48 6.94 -5.82 -7.21
N GLU A 49 6.58 -6.65 -8.19
CA GLU A 49 5.18 -6.96 -8.51
C GLU A 49 4.46 -7.61 -7.33
N LYS A 50 5.07 -8.63 -6.72
CA LYS A 50 4.50 -9.34 -5.56
C LYS A 50 4.38 -8.44 -4.34
N THR A 51 5.33 -7.54 -4.13
CA THR A 51 5.27 -6.55 -3.04
C THR A 51 4.09 -5.61 -3.22
N LEU A 52 3.85 -5.10 -4.44
CA LEU A 52 2.68 -4.29 -4.76
C LEU A 52 1.38 -5.08 -4.56
N GLN A 53 1.31 -6.30 -5.09
CA GLN A 53 0.15 -7.18 -4.93
C GLN A 53 -0.16 -7.44 -3.45
N TYR A 54 0.84 -7.74 -2.64
CA TYR A 54 0.68 -7.94 -1.20
C TYR A 54 0.17 -6.69 -0.50
N ASN A 55 0.80 -5.55 -0.76
CA ASN A 55 0.44 -4.26 -0.16
C ASN A 55 -1.00 -3.86 -0.50
N TRP A 56 -1.41 -4.03 -1.75
CA TRP A 56 -2.76 -3.72 -2.20
C TRP A 56 -3.79 -4.68 -1.59
N GLU A 57 -3.50 -5.98 -1.59
CA GLU A 57 -4.39 -6.99 -1.02
C GLU A 57 -4.61 -6.76 0.48
N ILE A 58 -3.55 -6.50 1.25
CA ILE A 58 -3.70 -6.30 2.71
C ILE A 58 -4.47 -5.03 3.02
N THR A 59 -4.26 -3.97 2.23
CA THR A 59 -5.00 -2.70 2.36
C THR A 59 -6.48 -2.89 2.02
N GLU A 60 -6.78 -3.66 0.97
CA GLU A 60 -8.16 -4.00 0.60
C GLU A 60 -8.87 -4.78 1.71
N LYS A 61 -8.18 -5.78 2.30
CA LYS A 61 -8.70 -6.53 3.44
C LYS A 61 -8.85 -5.68 4.70
N TYR A 62 -7.96 -4.71 4.90
CA TYR A 62 -8.10 -3.74 5.98
C TYR A 62 -9.33 -2.86 5.80
N ILE A 63 -9.60 -2.37 4.58
CA ILE A 63 -10.80 -1.57 4.27
C ILE A 63 -12.07 -2.40 4.49
N GLU A 64 -12.09 -3.66 4.05
CA GLU A 64 -13.21 -4.59 4.32
C GLU A 64 -13.43 -4.81 5.82
N TYR A 65 -12.35 -5.03 6.57
CA TYR A 65 -12.38 -5.15 8.02
C TYR A 65 -12.94 -3.89 8.70
N CYS A 66 -12.52 -2.70 8.24
CA CYS A 66 -13.01 -1.43 8.72
C CYS A 66 -14.51 -1.24 8.47
N LYS A 67 -14.99 -1.63 7.27
CA LYS A 67 -16.41 -1.61 6.91
C LYS A 67 -17.22 -2.52 7.84
N LYS A 68 -16.73 -3.74 8.09
CA LYS A 68 -17.41 -4.74 8.95
C LYS A 68 -17.51 -4.29 10.40
N LEU A 69 -16.44 -3.74 10.96
CA LEU A 69 -16.39 -3.34 12.37
C LEU A 69 -16.83 -1.90 12.61
N TYR A 70 -17.11 -1.16 11.55
CA TYR A 70 -17.45 0.25 11.64
C TYR A 70 -16.38 1.04 12.41
N LYS A 71 -15.11 0.82 12.04
CA LYS A 71 -13.93 1.36 12.72
C LYS A 71 -12.85 1.64 11.70
N ILE A 72 -12.14 2.75 11.87
CA ILE A 72 -10.89 3.02 11.17
C ILE A 72 -9.88 3.51 12.21
N THR A 73 -8.70 2.90 12.24
CA THR A 73 -7.59 3.32 13.10
C THR A 73 -6.57 4.09 12.27
N ASN A 74 -5.73 4.88 12.94
CA ASN A 74 -4.56 5.52 12.32
C ASN A 74 -4.84 6.46 11.13
N PHE A 75 -6.09 6.82 10.85
CA PHE A 75 -6.44 7.71 9.73
C PHE A 75 -5.64 9.02 9.73
N ASN A 76 -5.46 9.62 10.92
CA ASN A 76 -4.74 10.89 11.07
C ASN A 76 -3.21 10.72 11.06
N GLN A 77 -2.68 9.50 11.02
CA GLN A 77 -1.24 9.26 10.93
C GLN A 77 -0.73 9.36 9.49
N GLU A 78 -1.60 9.17 8.50
CA GLU A 78 -1.28 9.29 7.08
C GLU A 78 -1.72 10.67 6.54
N PRO A 79 -0.79 11.59 6.21
CA PRO A 79 -1.12 12.93 5.74
C PRO A 79 -1.99 12.95 4.48
N ARG A 80 -1.80 12.01 3.53
CA ARG A 80 -2.62 11.94 2.31
C ARG A 80 -4.09 11.71 2.64
N LEU A 81 -4.40 10.84 3.60
CA LEU A 81 -5.77 10.60 4.05
C LEU A 81 -6.40 11.85 4.66
N VAL A 82 -5.65 12.59 5.47
CA VAL A 82 -6.10 13.86 6.05
C VAL A 82 -6.38 14.89 4.95
N GLN A 83 -5.50 15.01 3.96
CA GLN A 83 -5.67 15.92 2.83
C GLN A 83 -6.90 15.56 1.98
N LEU A 84 -7.12 14.27 1.70
CA LEU A 84 -8.30 13.80 0.97
C LEU A 84 -9.61 14.19 1.69
N ALA A 85 -9.65 14.03 3.03
CA ALA A 85 -10.83 14.34 3.82
C ALA A 85 -11.08 15.85 4.04
N THR A 86 -10.05 16.69 3.97
CA THR A 86 -10.14 18.10 4.43
C THR A 86 -9.84 19.15 3.38
N THR A 87 -8.88 18.90 2.49
CA THR A 87 -8.35 19.92 1.56
C THR A 87 -8.67 19.59 0.11
N ILE A 88 -8.32 18.39 -0.35
CA ILE A 88 -8.45 17.99 -1.77
C ILE A 88 -9.93 17.76 -2.11
N LYS A 89 -10.65 17.01 -1.26
CA LYS A 89 -12.07 16.67 -1.42
C LYS A 89 -12.42 16.21 -2.85
N PRO A 90 -11.89 15.06 -3.31
CA PRO A 90 -12.24 14.48 -4.61
C PRO A 90 -13.77 14.35 -4.80
N GLU A 91 -14.22 14.54 -6.04
CA GLU A 91 -15.65 14.48 -6.40
C GLU A 91 -16.27 13.13 -6.06
N GLU A 92 -15.53 12.04 -6.21
CA GLU A 92 -15.97 10.67 -5.91
C GLU A 92 -16.30 10.46 -4.43
N LEU A 93 -15.81 11.35 -3.55
CA LEU A 93 -16.06 11.32 -2.11
C LEU A 93 -17.20 12.27 -1.68
N GLU A 94 -17.76 13.06 -2.60
CA GLU A 94 -18.87 14.00 -2.34
C GLU A 94 -20.04 13.36 -1.59
N PRO A 95 -20.58 12.18 -1.98
CA PRO A 95 -21.75 11.62 -1.32
C PRO A 95 -21.52 11.38 0.17
N GLN A 96 -20.38 10.80 0.54
CA GLN A 96 -20.02 10.51 1.93
C GLN A 96 -19.64 11.79 2.68
N ARG A 97 -18.96 12.74 2.01
CA ARG A 97 -18.62 14.06 2.57
C ARG A 97 -19.88 14.84 2.94
N LEU A 98 -20.84 14.94 2.03
CA LEU A 98 -22.11 15.64 2.25
C LEU A 98 -22.96 14.96 3.33
N ALA A 99 -23.00 13.63 3.36
CA ALA A 99 -23.66 12.89 4.43
C ALA A 99 -23.05 13.20 5.80
N TYR A 100 -21.72 13.21 5.90
CA TYR A 100 -21.01 13.61 7.11
C TYR A 100 -21.31 15.06 7.50
N GLU A 101 -21.19 16.01 6.57
CA GLU A 101 -21.44 17.43 6.84
C GLU A 101 -22.87 17.70 7.30
N LYS A 102 -23.86 17.01 6.71
CA LYS A 102 -25.26 17.10 7.15
C LYS A 102 -25.41 16.66 8.61
N THR A 103 -24.92 15.49 8.96
CA THR A 103 -25.01 14.97 10.34
C THR A 103 -24.18 15.77 11.35
N LYS A 104 -23.05 16.33 10.91
CA LYS A 104 -22.24 17.26 11.71
C LYS A 104 -23.04 18.52 12.04
N LYS A 105 -23.72 19.11 11.05
CA LYS A 105 -24.60 20.28 11.24
C LYS A 105 -25.79 19.96 12.15
N GLU A 106 -26.42 18.79 12.01
CA GLU A 106 -27.52 18.35 12.90
C GLU A 106 -27.08 18.34 14.38
N VAL A 107 -25.90 17.76 14.68
CA VAL A 107 -25.33 17.78 16.04
C VAL A 107 -24.97 19.18 16.50
N GLU A 108 -24.34 19.99 15.65
CA GLU A 108 -23.97 21.37 15.99
C GLU A 108 -25.18 22.27 16.26
N THR A 109 -26.28 22.08 15.54
CA THR A 109 -27.55 22.79 15.78
C THR A 109 -28.12 22.44 17.15
N LEU A 110 -28.14 21.15 17.51
CA LEU A 110 -28.58 20.74 18.85
C LEU A 110 -27.65 21.30 19.93
N LEU A 111 -26.33 21.22 19.77
CA LEU A 111 -25.40 21.77 20.76
C LEU A 111 -25.60 23.27 20.96
N LYS A 112 -25.83 24.02 19.87
CA LYS A 112 -26.09 25.47 19.93
C LYS A 112 -27.46 25.84 20.52
N SER A 113 -28.39 24.90 20.73
CA SER A 113 -29.61 25.20 21.48
C SER A 113 -29.36 25.36 22.98
N TYR A 114 -28.22 24.87 23.49
CA TYR A 114 -27.80 24.98 24.88
C TYR A 114 -26.97 26.26 25.11
N PRO A 115 -27.46 27.25 25.89
CA PRO A 115 -26.69 28.46 26.20
C PRO A 115 -25.38 28.15 26.94
N GLU A 116 -25.39 27.11 27.77
CA GLU A 116 -24.21 26.62 28.47
C GLU A 116 -23.12 26.17 27.49
N TYR A 117 -23.48 25.40 26.46
CA TYR A 117 -22.53 24.97 25.43
C TYR A 117 -21.89 26.16 24.71
N ILE A 118 -22.70 27.15 24.30
CA ILE A 118 -22.20 28.36 23.62
C ILE A 118 -21.15 29.06 24.49
N THR A 119 -21.44 29.18 25.79
CA THR A 119 -20.54 29.81 26.77
C THR A 119 -19.24 29.00 26.92
N LEU A 120 -19.35 27.70 27.17
CA LEU A 120 -18.21 26.80 27.38
C LEU A 120 -17.33 26.67 26.13
N ASP A 121 -17.92 26.52 24.94
CA ASP A 121 -17.20 26.44 23.66
C ASP A 121 -16.45 27.76 23.37
N SER A 122 -17.10 28.90 23.62
CA SER A 122 -16.48 30.21 23.44
C SER A 122 -15.32 30.44 24.42
N LEU A 123 -15.49 30.06 25.69
CA LEU A 123 -14.40 30.11 26.67
C LEU A 123 -13.25 29.20 26.23
N TYR A 124 -13.52 27.96 25.84
CA TYR A 124 -12.49 27.02 25.39
C TYR A 124 -11.70 27.56 24.19
N LYS A 125 -12.37 28.11 23.18
CA LYS A 125 -11.73 28.73 22.00
C LYS A 125 -10.87 29.95 22.33
N ARG A 126 -11.28 30.74 23.34
CA ARG A 126 -10.53 31.93 23.81
C ARG A 126 -9.40 31.60 24.79
N ALA A 127 -9.13 30.34 25.07
CA ALA A 127 -8.06 29.94 26.00
C ALA A 127 -6.68 30.13 25.38
N THR A 128 -5.84 30.92 26.05
CA THR A 128 -4.50 31.29 25.55
C THR A 128 -3.40 30.40 26.10
N ASN A 129 -3.58 29.85 27.31
CA ASN A 129 -2.61 28.97 27.95
C ASN A 129 -3.13 27.53 28.14
N THR A 130 -2.21 26.61 28.41
CA THR A 130 -2.48 25.16 28.52
C THR A 130 -3.38 24.82 29.70
N GLU A 131 -3.21 25.50 30.84
CA GLU A 131 -4.00 25.25 32.06
C GLU A 131 -5.47 25.61 31.82
N GLN A 132 -5.72 26.82 31.30
CA GLN A 132 -7.05 27.26 30.91
C GLN A 132 -7.69 26.33 29.87
N LYS A 133 -6.91 25.83 28.89
CA LYS A 133 -7.42 24.86 27.91
C LYS A 133 -7.84 23.55 28.58
N LYS A 134 -7.06 23.03 29.53
CA LYS A 134 -7.39 21.81 30.26
C LYS A 134 -8.66 22.00 31.09
N ASP A 135 -8.72 23.05 31.91
CA ASP A 135 -9.88 23.32 32.79
C ASP A 135 -11.17 23.49 31.99
N ARG A 136 -11.12 24.30 30.92
CA ARG A 136 -12.29 24.55 30.06
C ARG A 136 -12.69 23.30 29.28
N LYS A 137 -11.71 22.45 28.91
CA LYS A 137 -12.00 21.14 28.30
C LYS A 137 -12.72 20.23 29.29
N VAL A 138 -12.30 20.17 30.56
CA VAL A 138 -12.99 19.38 31.59
C VAL A 138 -14.44 19.83 31.76
N ALA A 139 -14.71 21.15 31.76
CA ALA A 139 -16.06 21.67 31.82
C ALA A 139 -16.90 21.28 30.59
N LEU A 140 -16.35 21.38 29.38
CA LEU A 140 -17.01 20.92 28.14
C LEU A 140 -17.28 19.41 28.15
N ASP A 141 -16.31 18.60 28.60
CA ASP A 141 -16.45 17.16 28.70
C ASP A 141 -17.57 16.78 29.70
N GLY A 142 -17.66 17.50 30.83
CA GLY A 142 -18.76 17.37 31.79
C GLY A 142 -20.12 17.71 31.17
N PHE A 143 -20.21 18.80 30.40
CA PHE A 143 -21.41 19.15 29.65
C PHE A 143 -21.81 18.02 28.68
N TYR A 144 -20.88 17.52 27.87
CA TYR A 144 -21.15 16.44 26.90
C TYR A 144 -21.62 15.15 27.59
N GLN A 145 -21.01 14.78 28.73
CA GLN A 145 -21.43 13.61 29.50
C GLN A 145 -22.85 13.76 30.04
N ARG A 146 -23.19 14.95 30.55
CA ARG A 146 -24.54 15.23 31.05
C ARG A 146 -25.59 15.11 29.95
N ILE A 147 -25.43 15.81 28.83
CA ILE A 147 -26.40 15.73 27.72
C ILE A 147 -26.45 14.34 27.08
N TYR A 148 -25.38 13.56 27.15
CA TYR A 148 -25.39 12.16 26.70
C TYR A 148 -26.35 11.29 27.51
N ASN A 149 -26.50 11.58 28.80
CA ASN A 149 -27.37 10.83 29.70
C ASN A 149 -28.79 11.41 29.75
N GLU A 150 -28.92 12.74 29.69
CA GLU A 150 -30.20 13.44 29.91
C GLU A 150 -30.98 13.69 28.61
N ASP A 151 -30.31 14.07 27.51
CA ASP A 151 -30.96 14.37 26.23
C ASP A 151 -31.01 13.13 25.34
N LYS A 152 -32.21 12.52 25.26
CA LYS A 152 -32.48 11.34 24.42
C LYS A 152 -32.24 11.59 22.93
N ALA A 153 -32.29 12.84 22.45
CA ALA A 153 -32.02 13.17 21.05
C ALA A 153 -30.53 13.27 20.73
N TYR A 154 -29.69 13.61 21.72
CA TYR A 154 -28.26 13.83 21.49
C TYR A 154 -27.53 12.54 21.11
N ARG A 155 -27.74 11.45 21.85
CA ARG A 155 -27.04 10.18 21.62
C ARG A 155 -27.26 9.62 20.20
N PRO A 156 -28.50 9.48 19.68
CA PRO A 156 -28.73 9.03 18.31
C PRO A 156 -28.08 9.92 17.26
N LEU A 157 -28.12 11.25 17.42
CA LEU A 157 -27.48 12.19 16.50
C LEU A 157 -25.95 12.06 16.52
N LEU A 158 -25.36 11.91 17.71
CA LEU A 158 -23.93 11.71 17.87
C LEU A 158 -23.48 10.39 17.24
N GLU A 159 -24.22 9.30 17.45
CA GLU A 159 -23.96 8.00 16.84
C GLU A 159 -24.07 8.08 15.32
N LYS A 160 -25.09 8.75 14.78
CA LYS A 160 -25.27 8.99 13.33
C LYS A 160 -24.12 9.82 12.74
N ARG A 161 -23.66 10.87 13.42
CA ARG A 161 -22.48 11.67 13.00
C ARG A 161 -21.20 10.84 13.04
N ARG A 162 -20.98 10.06 14.09
CA ARG A 162 -19.84 9.15 14.20
C ARG A 162 -19.91 8.09 13.11
N LYS A 163 -21.13 7.69 12.72
CA LYS A 163 -21.40 6.79 11.62
C LYS A 163 -20.82 7.38 10.33
N THR A 164 -21.50 8.37 9.78
CA THR A 164 -21.13 9.03 8.51
C THR A 164 -19.67 9.49 8.43
N LEU A 165 -19.06 9.94 9.52
CA LEU A 165 -17.63 10.28 9.57
C LEU A 165 -16.73 9.08 9.21
N LYS A 166 -16.98 7.91 9.82
CA LYS A 166 -16.18 6.72 9.56
C LYS A 166 -16.41 6.19 8.15
N GLU A 167 -17.65 6.25 7.64
CA GLU A 167 -17.96 5.97 6.23
C GLU A 167 -17.15 6.85 5.29
N HIS A 168 -17.08 8.16 5.55
CA HIS A 168 -16.27 9.09 4.76
C HIS A 168 -14.77 8.76 4.83
N TYR A 169 -14.23 8.45 6.01
CA TYR A 169 -12.83 8.07 6.16
C TYR A 169 -12.48 6.73 5.48
N ILE A 170 -13.36 5.74 5.57
CA ILE A 170 -13.21 4.46 4.85
C ILE A 170 -13.25 4.69 3.33
N ALA A 171 -14.10 5.61 2.86
CA ALA A 171 -14.14 6.00 1.46
C ALA A 171 -12.82 6.69 1.03
N CYS A 172 -12.24 7.56 1.86
CA CYS A 172 -10.92 8.15 1.61
C CYS A 172 -9.82 7.07 1.51
N ALA A 173 -9.83 6.07 2.39
CA ALA A 173 -8.87 4.95 2.32
C ALA A 173 -9.04 4.12 1.04
N SER A 174 -10.29 3.90 0.61
CA SER A 174 -10.60 3.22 -0.65
C SER A 174 -10.13 4.03 -1.86
N TYR A 175 -10.30 5.34 -1.82
CA TYR A 175 -9.80 6.25 -2.86
C TYR A 175 -8.28 6.19 -2.97
N LEU A 176 -7.57 6.30 -1.83
CA LEU A 176 -6.11 6.22 -1.78
C LEU A 176 -5.60 4.89 -2.35
N LEU A 177 -6.21 3.76 -1.98
CA LEU A 177 -5.86 2.45 -2.55
C LEU A 177 -5.99 2.44 -4.08
N ASN A 178 -7.10 2.97 -4.61
CA ASN A 178 -7.33 3.00 -6.06
C ASN A 178 -6.38 3.96 -6.79
N GLU A 179 -6.00 5.07 -6.17
CA GLU A 179 -4.97 5.97 -6.69
C GLU A 179 -3.61 5.28 -6.75
N CYS A 180 -3.16 4.65 -5.65
CA CYS A 180 -1.91 3.90 -5.61
C CYS A 180 -1.90 2.74 -6.62
N LYS A 181 -2.99 1.98 -6.76
CA LYS A 181 -3.12 0.92 -7.78
C LYS A 181 -2.94 1.47 -9.20
N ARG A 182 -3.54 2.61 -9.53
CA ARG A 182 -3.38 3.25 -10.86
C ARG A 182 -1.95 3.73 -11.13
N ASN A 183 -1.25 4.17 -10.09
CA ASN A 183 0.12 4.68 -10.22
C ASN A 183 1.20 3.59 -10.10
N GLY A 184 0.82 2.34 -9.78
CA GLY A 184 1.80 1.28 -9.50
C GLY A 184 2.57 1.51 -8.19
N GLU A 185 1.97 2.22 -7.23
CA GLU A 185 2.59 2.62 -5.96
C GLU A 185 2.11 1.74 -4.81
N ILE A 186 2.96 1.60 -3.78
CA ILE A 186 2.54 1.06 -2.49
C ILE A 186 1.61 2.06 -1.78
N VAL A 187 0.57 1.55 -1.13
CA VAL A 187 -0.22 2.29 -0.16
C VAL A 187 0.60 2.42 1.14
N PRO A 188 0.70 3.62 1.72
CA PRO A 188 1.26 3.78 3.07
C PRO A 188 0.58 2.88 4.09
N GLU A 189 1.30 2.51 5.14
CA GLU A 189 0.74 1.63 6.18
C GLU A 189 -0.30 2.40 7.02
N ILE A 190 -1.57 2.13 6.77
CA ILE A 190 -2.71 2.80 7.41
C ILE A 190 -3.39 1.96 8.50
N TYR A 191 -2.75 0.87 8.90
CA TYR A 191 -3.24 -0.10 9.88
C TYR A 191 -2.16 -0.39 10.92
N ASP A 192 -2.55 -0.91 12.09
CA ASP A 192 -1.59 -1.33 13.11
C ASP A 192 -1.09 -2.76 12.87
N TYR A 193 0.07 -3.09 13.45
CA TYR A 193 0.69 -4.41 13.36
C TYR A 193 -0.25 -5.55 13.75
N LYS A 194 -1.06 -5.36 14.81
CA LYS A 194 -1.98 -6.39 15.30
C LYS A 194 -3.06 -6.69 14.25
N THR A 195 -3.59 -5.66 13.63
CA THR A 195 -4.59 -5.76 12.56
C THR A 195 -3.96 -6.41 11.32
N ALA A 196 -2.78 -5.98 10.90
CA ALA A 196 -2.05 -6.58 9.78
C ALA A 196 -1.85 -8.09 9.98
N ARG A 197 -1.43 -8.50 11.18
CA ARG A 197 -1.24 -9.90 11.55
C ARG A 197 -2.54 -10.70 11.44
N ILE A 198 -3.64 -10.20 12.01
CA ILE A 198 -4.96 -10.86 11.93
C ILE A 198 -5.40 -11.03 10.47
N LEU A 199 -5.24 -9.99 9.64
CA LEU A 199 -5.62 -10.03 8.23
C LEU A 199 -4.80 -11.05 7.46
N LYS A 200 -3.48 -11.10 7.67
CA LYS A 200 -2.59 -12.09 7.08
C LYS A 200 -2.95 -13.51 7.53
N GLU A 201 -3.17 -13.73 8.82
CA GLU A 201 -3.53 -15.04 9.37
C GLU A 201 -4.91 -15.51 8.90
N ALA A 202 -5.83 -14.60 8.59
CA ALA A 202 -7.16 -14.95 8.11
C ALA A 202 -7.24 -15.15 6.57
N ASN A 203 -6.30 -14.61 5.80
CA ASN A 203 -6.37 -14.61 4.33
C ASN A 203 -5.29 -15.53 3.70
N PRO A 204 -5.68 -16.64 3.04
CA PRO A 204 -4.74 -17.53 2.36
C PRO A 204 -3.87 -16.86 1.29
N LYS A 205 -4.42 -15.95 0.50
CA LYS A 205 -3.71 -15.21 -0.56
C LYS A 205 -2.62 -14.32 0.02
N LEU A 206 -2.89 -13.63 1.14
CA LEU A 206 -1.87 -12.85 1.85
C LEU A 206 -0.73 -13.72 2.39
N ARG A 207 -1.05 -14.92 2.90
CA ARG A 207 -0.02 -15.87 3.35
C ARG A 207 0.84 -16.34 2.18
N GLN A 208 0.21 -16.70 1.07
CA GLN A 208 0.90 -17.14 -0.14
C GLN A 208 1.85 -16.05 -0.67
N LEU A 209 1.34 -14.83 -0.88
CA LEU A 209 2.15 -13.69 -1.33
C LEU A 209 3.33 -13.43 -0.38
N SER A 210 3.11 -13.52 0.94
CA SER A 210 4.19 -13.37 1.91
C SER A 210 5.28 -14.46 1.80
N ILE A 211 4.90 -15.70 1.47
CA ILE A 211 5.85 -16.79 1.26
C ILE A 211 6.62 -16.58 -0.05
N GLU A 212 5.92 -16.21 -1.12
CA GLU A 212 6.52 -15.89 -2.42
C GLU A 212 7.54 -14.76 -2.29
N ILE A 213 7.18 -13.65 -1.65
CA ILE A 213 8.09 -12.52 -1.38
C ILE A 213 9.32 -13.01 -0.61
N SER A 214 9.14 -13.71 0.51
CA SER A 214 10.28 -14.20 1.31
C SER A 214 11.18 -15.15 0.53
N THR A 215 10.62 -15.94 -0.38
CA THR A 215 11.36 -16.86 -1.24
C THR A 215 12.17 -16.08 -2.27
N LEU A 216 11.55 -15.11 -2.93
CA LEU A 216 12.20 -14.22 -3.91
C LEU A 216 13.33 -13.40 -3.28
N GLU A 217 13.12 -12.86 -2.08
CA GLU A 217 14.17 -12.16 -1.34
C GLU A 217 15.36 -13.09 -1.01
N SER A 218 15.08 -14.34 -0.66
CA SER A 218 16.13 -15.33 -0.40
C SER A 218 16.90 -15.67 -1.67
N LEU A 219 16.20 -15.91 -2.78
CA LEU A 219 16.79 -16.15 -4.08
C LEU A 219 17.62 -14.95 -4.55
N GLN A 220 17.12 -13.73 -4.36
CA GLN A 220 17.86 -12.51 -4.68
C GLN A 220 19.18 -12.45 -3.91
N ARG A 221 19.15 -12.68 -2.58
CA ARG A 221 20.37 -12.69 -1.76
C ARG A 221 21.36 -13.76 -2.21
N GLU A 222 20.89 -14.96 -2.52
CA GLU A 222 21.76 -16.05 -3.01
C GLU A 222 22.37 -15.72 -4.37
N THR A 223 21.58 -15.22 -5.31
CA THR A 223 22.04 -14.83 -6.65
C THR A 223 23.05 -13.68 -6.59
N ILE A 224 22.82 -12.67 -5.73
CA ILE A 224 23.79 -11.58 -5.48
C ILE A 224 25.10 -12.15 -4.95
N ARG A 225 25.07 -13.11 -4.02
CA ARG A 225 26.29 -13.74 -3.48
C ARG A 225 27.05 -14.48 -4.57
N LYS A 226 26.37 -15.28 -5.40
CA LYS A 226 27.00 -15.99 -6.53
C LYS A 226 27.61 -15.01 -7.53
N TYR A 227 26.88 -13.96 -7.88
CA TYR A 227 27.35 -12.89 -8.76
C TYR A 227 28.63 -12.24 -8.23
N GLN A 228 28.64 -11.85 -6.95
CA GLN A 228 29.80 -11.23 -6.33
C GLN A 228 31.01 -12.17 -6.29
N LYS A 229 30.81 -13.45 -5.95
CA LYS A 229 31.88 -14.46 -5.95
C LYS A 229 32.52 -14.59 -7.33
N LEU A 230 31.72 -14.73 -8.39
CA LEU A 230 32.22 -14.86 -9.75
C LEU A 230 32.89 -13.57 -10.25
N LYS A 231 32.25 -12.41 -10.05
CA LYS A 231 32.74 -11.13 -10.53
C LYS A 231 34.06 -10.71 -9.89
N TYR A 232 34.24 -11.01 -8.61
CA TYR A 232 35.42 -10.61 -7.84
C TYR A 232 36.39 -11.77 -7.57
N ASN A 233 36.16 -12.95 -8.16
CA ASN A 233 36.97 -14.15 -8.00
C ASN A 233 37.23 -14.49 -6.52
N LEU A 234 36.16 -14.46 -5.71
CA LEU A 234 36.21 -14.78 -4.28
C LEU A 234 36.08 -16.29 -4.08
N GLU A 235 36.85 -16.84 -3.15
CA GLU A 235 36.75 -18.24 -2.75
C GLU A 235 35.47 -18.52 -1.95
N ASP A 236 35.09 -19.80 -1.86
CA ASP A 236 33.81 -20.23 -1.32
C ASP A 236 33.65 -20.08 0.21
#